data_AF-A0A9E0ADR7-F1
#
_entry.id   AF-A0A9E0ADR7-F1
#
_cell.length_a   1.000
_cell.length_b   1.000
_cell.length_c   1.000
_cell.angle_alpha   90.00
_cell.angle_beta   90.00
_cell.angle_gamma   90.00
#
_symmetry.space_group_name_H-M   'P 1'
#
loop_
_entity.id
_entity.type
_entity.pdbx_description
1 polymer ?
#
loop_
_entity_poly.entity_id
_entity_poly.type
_entity_poly.pdbx_seq_one_letter_code
_entity_poly.pdbx_strand_id
1 'polypeptide(L)'
;MVIILFSSCEEWNIKTYNVPSEFQPYVDKFKTDAKKYGYNFDDKGLIVRFADLDNNIAGLAYYKRNPILIEIDREYWASASNTKNAHDIKENLLFHELGHGFLQRMHDNTVLANGDWKTIMCGDKLPNDRASNINYRGFRKAYYIEELFTRTNDTPAWSTLIPQFDNIDENVILQQDFSSGSDWTIGSNSLYESSIENGAYTFTTKTSQAFYVLNKGTLNTSNDFYIEVRLKASAGLDDSFGLVCGSFNDGNTPTSLHYFYQKGNNHMYIGESECLGPFIDLYTEILHPNEFNTFAIRKYNNMLYYYINDTFIYHNDLDEIITMYGSQIGFKIPGNSTLYVDYAEVRENSTGLKKRNTTELSVEKATEKKVIHWNK
;
A
#
# COMPACT_ATOMS: atom_id res chain seq x y z
N MET A 1 -18.08 26.67 -65.51
CA MET A 1 -17.13 26.85 -64.39
C MET A 1 -17.45 25.79 -63.35
N VAL A 2 -16.67 24.72 -63.31
CA VAL A 2 -16.85 23.62 -62.35
C VAL A 2 -15.97 23.94 -61.16
N ILE A 3 -16.58 24.17 -60.00
CA ILE A 3 -15.87 24.34 -58.73
C ILE A 3 -15.63 22.93 -58.18
N ILE A 4 -14.38 22.48 -58.25
CA ILE A 4 -13.91 21.28 -57.57
C ILE A 4 -13.50 21.69 -56.16
N LEU A 5 -14.31 21.33 -55.17
CA LEU A 5 -13.96 21.43 -53.76
C LEU A 5 -13.04 20.25 -53.42
N PHE A 6 -11.74 20.52 -53.26
CA PHE A 6 -10.83 19.59 -52.63
C PHE A 6 -11.12 19.58 -51.13
N SER A 7 -11.79 18.52 -50.67
CA SER A 7 -11.76 18.15 -49.25
C SER A 7 -10.35 17.65 -48.95
N SER A 8 -9.58 18.47 -48.23
CA SER A 8 -8.32 18.06 -47.62
C SER A 8 -8.64 17.08 -46.49
N CYS A 9 -8.46 15.79 -46.75
CA CYS A 9 -8.30 14.82 -45.67
C CYS A 9 -6.94 15.13 -45.02
N GLU A 10 -6.92 15.57 -43.75
CA GLU A 10 -5.68 15.51 -42.97
C GLU A 10 -5.23 14.05 -42.93
N GLU A 11 -4.14 13.72 -43.62
CA GLU A 11 -3.49 12.43 -43.49
C GLU A 11 -2.96 12.33 -42.05
N TRP A 12 -3.68 11.59 -41.20
CA TRP A 12 -3.18 11.22 -39.89
C TRP A 12 -1.90 10.41 -40.10
N ASN A 13 -0.75 11.00 -39.77
CA ASN A 13 0.51 10.28 -39.82
C ASN A 13 0.47 9.19 -38.73
N ILE A 14 0.26 7.95 -39.19
CA ILE A 14 0.18 6.71 -38.40
C ILE A 14 1.39 6.52 -37.46
N LYS A 15 2.50 7.24 -37.70
CA LYS A 15 3.72 7.16 -36.88
C LYS A 15 3.95 8.35 -35.96
N THR A 16 2.96 9.21 -35.74
CA THR A 16 3.11 10.37 -34.86
C THR A 16 3.54 9.90 -33.46
N TYR A 17 4.68 10.42 -33.00
CA TYR A 17 5.23 10.15 -31.67
C TYR A 17 5.33 11.46 -30.90
N ASN A 18 4.60 11.56 -29.79
CA ASN A 18 4.62 12.71 -28.89
C ASN A 18 4.47 12.22 -27.45
N VAL A 19 5.60 12.05 -26.77
CA VAL A 19 5.67 11.62 -25.38
C VAL A 19 6.47 12.69 -24.61
N PRO A 20 5.83 13.45 -23.72
CA PRO A 20 6.52 14.38 -22.83
C PRO A 20 7.64 13.69 -22.03
N SER A 21 8.68 14.45 -21.70
CA SER A 21 9.91 13.94 -21.07
C SER A 21 9.67 13.26 -19.72
N GLU A 22 8.59 13.60 -19.01
CA GLU A 22 8.24 12.98 -17.73
C GLU A 22 7.70 11.54 -17.87
N PHE A 23 7.13 11.19 -19.03
CA PHE A 23 6.65 9.84 -19.32
C PHE A 23 7.69 9.00 -20.05
N GLN A 24 8.62 9.65 -20.74
CA GLN A 24 9.61 9.02 -21.62
C GLN A 24 10.41 7.90 -20.92
N PRO A 25 10.92 8.05 -19.68
CA PRO A 25 11.63 6.97 -19.00
C PRO A 25 10.81 5.69 -18.84
N TYR A 26 9.50 5.82 -18.56
CA TYR A 26 8.61 4.67 -18.38
C TYR A 26 8.25 4.02 -19.72
N VAL A 27 8.06 4.82 -20.77
CA VAL A 27 7.84 4.31 -22.15
C VAL A 27 9.06 3.55 -22.65
N ASP A 28 10.27 4.08 -22.43
CA ASP A 28 11.52 3.41 -22.82
C ASP A 28 11.74 2.12 -22.05
N LYS A 29 11.42 2.13 -20.74
CA LYS A 29 11.48 0.93 -19.91
C LYS A 29 10.50 -0.14 -20.38
N PHE A 30 9.25 0.24 -20.71
CA PHE A 30 8.25 -0.67 -21.27
C PHE A 30 8.74 -1.30 -22.58
N LYS A 31 9.26 -0.50 -23.52
CA LYS A 31 9.82 -1.01 -24.79
C LYS A 31 11.02 -1.92 -24.56
N THR A 32 11.86 -1.60 -23.59
CA THR A 32 13.05 -2.41 -23.25
C THR A 32 12.64 -3.76 -22.67
N ASP A 33 11.65 -3.79 -21.76
CA ASP A 33 11.15 -5.06 -21.21
C ASP A 33 10.39 -5.87 -22.25
N ALA A 34 9.55 -5.22 -23.06
CA ALA A 34 8.82 -5.83 -24.16
C ALA A 34 9.73 -6.63 -25.11
N LYS A 35 10.90 -6.07 -25.45
CA LYS A 35 11.90 -6.73 -26.31
C LYS A 35 12.42 -8.04 -25.71
N LYS A 36 12.52 -8.14 -24.38
CA LYS A 36 12.93 -9.40 -23.69
C LYS A 36 11.94 -10.53 -23.95
N TYR A 37 10.68 -10.20 -24.19
CA TYR A 37 9.58 -11.13 -24.46
C TYR A 37 9.19 -11.19 -25.95
N GLY A 38 10.05 -10.67 -26.84
CA GLY A 38 9.86 -10.79 -28.30
C GLY A 38 8.94 -9.73 -28.93
N TYR A 39 8.55 -8.70 -28.18
CA TYR A 39 7.72 -7.61 -28.69
C TYR A 39 8.55 -6.44 -29.21
N ASN A 40 8.18 -5.91 -30.38
CA ASN A 40 8.73 -4.68 -30.95
C ASN A 40 7.59 -3.73 -31.32
N PHE A 41 7.61 -2.51 -30.77
CA PHE A 41 6.48 -1.58 -30.76
C PHE A 41 6.74 -0.25 -31.47
N ASP A 42 7.83 -0.16 -32.25
CA ASP A 42 8.27 1.09 -32.89
C ASP A 42 7.41 1.49 -34.12
N ASP A 43 6.33 0.76 -34.43
CA ASP A 43 5.56 0.87 -35.66
C ASP A 43 4.18 1.54 -35.55
N LYS A 44 3.60 1.68 -34.34
CA LYS A 44 2.20 2.14 -34.14
C LYS A 44 2.00 3.64 -33.87
N GLY A 45 3.07 4.40 -33.62
CA GLY A 45 2.98 5.76 -33.09
C GLY A 45 2.43 5.79 -31.64
N LEU A 46 2.72 6.86 -30.90
CA LEU A 46 2.31 6.99 -29.49
C LEU A 46 2.19 8.45 -29.11
N ILE A 47 1.04 8.84 -28.58
CA ILE A 47 0.84 10.11 -27.91
C ILE A 47 0.53 9.83 -26.44
N VAL A 48 1.32 10.40 -25.53
CA VAL A 48 1.01 10.43 -24.10
C VAL A 48 0.80 11.89 -23.70
N ARG A 49 -0.27 12.19 -22.96
CA ARG A 49 -0.52 13.55 -22.47
C ARG A 49 -1.16 13.53 -21.09
N PHE A 50 -1.00 14.63 -20.37
CA PHE A 50 -1.89 14.89 -19.25
C PHE A 50 -3.29 15.24 -19.71
N ALA A 51 -4.27 14.81 -18.92
CA ALA A 51 -5.64 15.24 -18.97
C ALA A 51 -6.14 15.48 -17.53
N ASP A 52 -7.28 16.15 -17.41
CA ASP A 52 -8.02 16.24 -16.15
C ASP A 52 -9.13 15.19 -16.29
N LEU A 53 -8.92 14.01 -15.71
CA LEU A 53 -9.82 12.87 -15.87
C LEU A 53 -10.89 12.89 -14.77
N ASP A 54 -12.01 12.20 -15.02
CA ASP A 54 -13.07 12.08 -14.03
C ASP A 54 -12.56 11.44 -12.73
N ASN A 55 -13.24 11.75 -11.63
CA ASN A 55 -12.93 11.21 -10.30
C ASN A 55 -12.77 9.68 -10.36
N ASN A 56 -11.61 9.19 -9.90
CA ASN A 56 -11.21 7.79 -9.86
C ASN A 56 -10.63 7.21 -11.17
N ILE A 57 -10.19 8.02 -12.12
CA ILE A 57 -9.44 7.53 -13.28
C ILE A 57 -8.04 8.13 -13.26
N ALA A 58 -7.01 7.31 -13.01
CA ALA A 58 -5.61 7.75 -13.05
C ALA A 58 -5.01 7.72 -14.47
N GLY A 59 -5.60 6.92 -15.38
CA GLY A 59 -5.14 6.76 -16.75
C GLY A 59 -6.23 6.27 -17.71
N LEU A 60 -6.06 6.59 -18.99
CA LEU A 60 -6.95 6.14 -20.05
C LEU A 60 -6.23 5.97 -21.39
N ALA A 61 -6.18 4.72 -21.85
CA ALA A 61 -5.72 4.36 -23.19
C ALA A 61 -6.86 4.27 -24.21
N TYR A 62 -6.75 5.06 -25.28
CA TYR A 62 -7.57 4.95 -26.49
C TYR A 62 -6.89 4.03 -27.49
N TYR A 63 -6.79 2.74 -27.17
CA TYR A 63 -6.03 1.73 -27.92
C TYR A 63 -6.54 1.45 -29.34
N LYS A 64 -7.77 1.86 -29.68
CA LYS A 64 -8.34 1.76 -31.04
C LYS A 64 -7.93 2.93 -31.95
N ARG A 65 -7.29 3.96 -31.40
CA ARG A 65 -6.76 5.08 -32.19
C ARG A 65 -5.41 4.72 -32.80
N ASN A 66 -5.10 5.39 -33.91
CA ASN A 66 -3.83 5.29 -34.60
C ASN A 66 -3.34 6.72 -34.94
N PRO A 67 -2.36 7.30 -34.22
CA PRO A 67 -1.53 6.67 -33.18
C PRO A 67 -2.30 6.31 -31.90
N ILE A 68 -1.72 5.42 -31.08
CA ILE A 68 -2.23 5.15 -29.73
C ILE A 68 -2.20 6.45 -28.92
N LEU A 69 -3.31 6.78 -28.25
CA LEU A 69 -3.38 7.91 -27.31
C LEU A 69 -3.54 7.38 -25.89
N ILE A 70 -2.67 7.82 -24.99
CA ILE A 70 -2.78 7.60 -23.54
C ILE A 70 -2.92 8.96 -22.86
N GLU A 71 -3.95 9.07 -22.03
CA GLU A 71 -4.18 10.21 -21.14
C GLU A 71 -3.85 9.79 -19.71
N ILE A 72 -3.07 10.61 -19.01
CA ILE A 72 -2.70 10.43 -17.61
C ILE A 72 -3.31 11.55 -16.80
N ASP A 73 -3.95 11.21 -15.68
CA ASP A 73 -4.53 12.23 -14.80
C ASP A 73 -3.43 13.08 -14.14
N ARG A 74 -3.60 14.40 -14.25
CA ARG A 74 -2.60 15.36 -13.76
C ARG A 74 -2.50 15.36 -12.24
N GLU A 75 -3.64 15.31 -11.54
CA GLU A 75 -3.67 15.37 -10.07
C GLU A 75 -3.10 14.09 -9.48
N TYR A 76 -3.47 12.94 -10.04
CA TYR A 76 -2.91 11.64 -9.67
C TYR A 76 -1.39 11.62 -9.84
N TRP A 77 -0.88 12.01 -11.02
CA TRP A 77 0.57 12.03 -11.28
C TRP A 77 1.32 12.96 -10.33
N ALA A 78 0.75 14.13 -10.05
CA ALA A 78 1.32 15.09 -9.10
C ALA A 78 1.32 14.53 -7.67
N SER A 79 0.24 13.84 -7.25
CA SER A 79 0.16 13.21 -5.92
C SER A 79 1.22 12.11 -5.76
N ALA A 80 1.37 11.23 -6.75
CA ALA A 80 2.36 10.17 -6.77
C ALA A 80 3.79 10.71 -6.71
N SER A 81 4.06 11.84 -7.36
CA SER A 81 5.40 12.45 -7.44
C SER A 81 6.01 12.80 -6.07
N ASN A 82 5.19 13.01 -5.05
CA ASN A 82 5.63 13.46 -3.72
C ASN A 82 5.66 12.31 -2.69
N THR A 83 5.83 11.06 -3.14
CA THR A 83 5.74 9.86 -2.31
C THR A 83 6.99 8.99 -2.43
N LYS A 84 7.27 8.15 -1.43
CA LYS A 84 8.45 7.26 -1.45
C LYS A 84 8.42 6.29 -2.63
N ASN A 85 7.24 5.76 -2.96
CA ASN A 85 7.02 4.80 -4.04
C ASN A 85 6.66 5.46 -5.40
N ALA A 86 6.99 6.74 -5.59
CA ALA A 86 6.61 7.52 -6.79
C ALA A 86 6.98 6.81 -8.10
N HIS A 87 8.20 6.27 -8.19
CA HIS A 87 8.70 5.61 -9.38
C HIS A 87 7.86 4.38 -9.73
N ASP A 88 7.59 3.52 -8.75
CA ASP A 88 6.86 2.27 -8.97
C ASP A 88 5.38 2.50 -9.30
N ILE A 89 4.74 3.46 -8.64
CA ILE A 89 3.36 3.85 -8.95
C ILE A 89 3.24 4.39 -10.38
N LYS A 90 4.16 5.27 -10.80
CA LYS A 90 4.16 5.84 -12.14
C LYS A 90 4.48 4.81 -13.22
N GLU A 91 5.42 3.91 -12.94
CA GLU A 91 5.74 2.81 -13.84
C GLU A 91 4.54 1.87 -13.99
N ASN A 92 3.90 1.47 -12.88
CA ASN A 92 2.71 0.62 -12.90
C ASN A 92 1.59 1.24 -13.74
N LEU A 93 1.27 2.52 -13.49
CA LEU A 93 0.26 3.28 -14.25
C LEU A 93 0.57 3.29 -15.76
N LEU A 94 1.79 3.67 -16.15
CA LEU A 94 2.14 3.72 -17.57
C LEU A 94 2.16 2.33 -18.19
N PHE A 95 2.64 1.31 -17.48
CA PHE A 95 2.67 -0.06 -17.98
C PHE A 95 1.27 -0.62 -18.18
N HIS A 96 0.32 -0.31 -17.29
CA HIS A 96 -1.09 -0.66 -17.42
C HIS A 96 -1.68 -0.05 -18.70
N GLU A 97 -1.55 1.27 -18.88
CA GLU A 97 -2.11 1.96 -20.07
C GLU A 97 -1.42 1.55 -21.38
N LEU A 98 -0.10 1.34 -21.35
CA LEU A 98 0.64 0.80 -22.50
C LEU A 98 0.27 -0.66 -22.77
N GLY A 99 -0.12 -1.42 -21.76
CA GLY A 99 -0.70 -2.77 -21.88
C GLY A 99 -2.02 -2.75 -22.65
N HIS A 100 -2.90 -1.79 -22.37
CA HIS A 100 -4.07 -1.56 -23.22
C HIS A 100 -3.66 -1.14 -24.65
N GLY A 101 -2.77 -0.16 -24.78
CA GLY A 101 -2.38 0.41 -26.07
C GLY A 101 -1.69 -0.56 -27.02
N PHE A 102 -0.55 -1.12 -26.61
CA PHE A 102 0.32 -1.91 -27.47
C PHE A 102 -0.02 -3.40 -27.47
N LEU A 103 -0.39 -3.94 -26.31
CA LEU A 103 -0.67 -5.37 -26.11
C LEU A 103 -2.16 -5.71 -26.26
N GLN A 104 -3.03 -4.71 -26.36
CA GLN A 104 -4.49 -4.88 -26.41
C GLN A 104 -5.01 -5.79 -25.30
N ARG A 105 -4.41 -5.67 -24.10
CA ARG A 105 -4.90 -6.38 -22.93
C ARG A 105 -6.17 -5.73 -22.43
N MET A 106 -7.13 -6.54 -22.00
CA MET A 106 -8.31 -6.10 -21.26
C MET A 106 -8.07 -6.29 -19.77
N HIS A 107 -8.96 -5.71 -18.95
CA HIS A 107 -8.87 -5.93 -17.51
C HIS A 107 -9.09 -7.41 -17.15
N ASP A 108 -8.37 -7.87 -16.13
CA ASP A 108 -8.48 -9.19 -15.53
C ASP A 108 -8.34 -9.08 -14.01
N ASN A 109 -9.44 -9.37 -13.32
CA ASN A 109 -9.56 -9.26 -11.86
C ASN A 109 -9.33 -10.60 -11.14
N THR A 110 -8.58 -11.51 -11.77
CA THR A 110 -8.11 -12.73 -11.13
C THR A 110 -7.09 -12.39 -10.04
N VAL A 111 -7.15 -13.12 -8.93
CA VAL A 111 -6.19 -13.01 -7.81
C VAL A 111 -5.33 -14.27 -7.68
N LEU A 112 -4.13 -14.09 -7.13
CA LEU A 112 -3.25 -15.17 -6.70
C LEU A 112 -3.69 -15.72 -5.34
N ALA A 113 -3.07 -16.84 -4.92
CA ALA A 113 -3.46 -17.54 -3.70
C ALA A 113 -3.29 -16.71 -2.41
N ASN A 114 -2.34 -15.78 -2.38
CA ASN A 114 -2.15 -14.83 -1.27
C ASN A 114 -3.00 -13.55 -1.38
N GLY A 115 -3.93 -13.50 -2.33
CA GLY A 115 -4.81 -12.36 -2.57
C GLY A 115 -4.20 -11.23 -3.42
N ASP A 116 -2.93 -11.28 -3.83
CA ASP A 116 -2.38 -10.32 -4.81
C ASP A 116 -3.17 -10.37 -6.12
N TRP A 117 -3.31 -9.25 -6.83
CA TRP A 117 -3.83 -9.30 -8.20
C TRP A 117 -2.91 -10.16 -9.07
N LYS A 118 -3.46 -10.98 -9.97
CA LYS A 118 -2.67 -11.83 -10.85
C LYS A 118 -1.87 -11.01 -11.86
N THR A 119 -2.41 -9.86 -12.27
CA THR A 119 -1.88 -9.03 -13.34
C THR A 119 -1.92 -7.57 -12.94
N ILE A 120 -1.05 -6.75 -13.55
CA ILE A 120 -1.19 -5.30 -13.45
C ILE A 120 -2.44 -4.78 -14.14
N MET A 121 -3.07 -5.60 -14.99
CA MET A 121 -4.29 -5.26 -15.72
C MET A 121 -5.57 -5.45 -14.87
N CYS A 122 -5.53 -5.38 -13.54
CA CYS A 122 -6.78 -5.35 -12.76
C CYS A 122 -7.49 -3.98 -12.92
N GLY A 123 -8.82 -3.96 -12.97
CA GLY A 123 -9.60 -2.75 -13.17
C GLY A 123 -11.09 -3.02 -13.41
N ASP A 124 -11.84 -2.01 -13.84
CA ASP A 124 -13.31 -2.03 -13.96
C ASP A 124 -14.03 -2.47 -12.66
N LYS A 125 -14.97 -3.42 -12.75
CA LYS A 125 -15.74 -3.95 -11.62
C LYS A 125 -14.88 -4.90 -10.79
N LEU A 126 -14.19 -4.34 -9.81
CA LEU A 126 -13.38 -5.08 -8.85
C LEU A 126 -14.29 -5.88 -7.87
N PRO A 127 -13.96 -7.15 -7.58
CA PRO A 127 -14.71 -7.95 -6.61
C PRO A 127 -14.59 -7.38 -5.18
N ASN A 128 -15.62 -7.61 -4.38
CA ASN A 128 -15.66 -7.28 -2.95
C ASN A 128 -15.34 -5.82 -2.63
N ASP A 129 -15.62 -4.87 -3.53
CA ASP A 129 -15.31 -3.44 -3.38
C ASP A 129 -13.82 -3.15 -3.10
N ARG A 130 -12.95 -4.10 -3.47
CA ARG A 130 -11.51 -4.03 -3.29
C ARG A 130 -10.90 -2.97 -4.20
N ALA A 131 -9.90 -2.25 -3.71
CA ALA A 131 -9.11 -1.35 -4.55
C ALA A 131 -8.11 -2.09 -5.46
N SER A 132 -7.83 -1.52 -6.64
CA SER A 132 -6.90 -2.05 -7.65
C SER A 132 -5.42 -1.82 -7.31
N ASN A 133 -5.09 -1.53 -6.04
CA ASN A 133 -3.71 -1.36 -5.62
C ASN A 133 -2.95 -2.66 -5.84
N ILE A 134 -1.82 -2.57 -6.51
CA ILE A 134 -0.92 -3.69 -6.75
C ILE A 134 0.38 -3.40 -6.01
N ASN A 135 0.90 -4.41 -5.33
CA ASN A 135 2.22 -4.37 -4.71
C ASN A 135 3.33 -4.50 -5.77
N TYR A 136 3.44 -3.49 -6.64
CA TYR A 136 4.34 -3.45 -7.80
C TYR A 136 5.75 -2.99 -7.40
N ARG A 137 6.42 -3.78 -6.58
CA ARG A 137 7.78 -3.46 -6.08
C ARG A 137 8.51 -4.72 -5.68
N GLY A 138 9.76 -4.55 -5.23
CA GLY A 138 10.52 -5.62 -4.63
C GLY A 138 10.64 -6.86 -5.52
N PHE A 139 10.62 -8.05 -4.90
CA PHE A 139 10.66 -9.31 -5.64
C PHE A 139 9.42 -9.56 -6.53
N ARG A 140 8.29 -8.90 -6.29
CA ARG A 140 7.04 -9.11 -7.07
C ARG A 140 7.08 -8.44 -8.44
N LYS A 141 7.81 -7.33 -8.56
CA LYS A 141 7.85 -6.52 -9.79
C LYS A 141 8.25 -7.33 -11.02
N ALA A 142 9.21 -8.25 -10.88
CA ALA A 142 9.64 -9.13 -11.97
C ALA A 142 8.50 -10.00 -12.51
N TYR A 143 7.68 -10.59 -11.62
CA TYR A 143 6.51 -11.38 -12.01
C TYR A 143 5.48 -10.52 -12.76
N TYR A 144 5.16 -9.33 -12.27
CA TYR A 144 4.18 -8.45 -12.91
C TYR A 144 4.62 -7.98 -14.31
N ILE A 145 5.91 -7.71 -14.50
CA ILE A 145 6.47 -7.37 -15.82
C ILE A 145 6.36 -8.59 -16.76
N GLU A 146 6.77 -9.77 -16.30
CA GLU A 146 6.66 -10.99 -17.10
C GLU A 146 5.21 -11.31 -17.46
N GLU A 147 4.31 -11.27 -16.49
CA GLU A 147 2.90 -11.53 -16.67
C GLU A 147 2.29 -10.56 -17.67
N LEU A 148 2.64 -9.27 -17.62
CA LEU A 148 2.16 -8.25 -18.54
C LEU A 148 2.37 -8.67 -20.00
N PHE A 149 3.57 -9.14 -20.35
CA PHE A 149 3.93 -9.47 -21.72
C PHE A 149 3.60 -10.91 -22.12
N THR A 150 3.62 -11.86 -21.20
CA THR A 150 3.49 -13.29 -21.53
C THR A 150 2.10 -13.87 -21.25
N ARG A 151 1.31 -13.21 -20.40
CA ARG A 151 0.07 -13.76 -19.81
C ARG A 151 0.32 -15.12 -19.15
N THR A 152 1.47 -15.27 -18.50
CA THR A 152 1.83 -16.51 -17.82
C THR A 152 0.71 -16.94 -16.86
N ASN A 153 0.49 -18.25 -16.78
CA ASN A 153 -0.38 -18.88 -15.79
C ASN A 153 0.43 -19.45 -14.62
N ASP A 154 1.73 -19.20 -14.59
CA ASP A 154 2.60 -19.65 -13.52
C ASP A 154 2.17 -18.99 -12.21
N THR A 155 2.08 -19.81 -11.17
CA THR A 155 1.82 -19.34 -9.82
C THR A 155 3.18 -19.06 -9.18
N PRO A 156 3.52 -17.78 -8.90
CA PRO A 156 4.82 -17.48 -8.32
C PRO A 156 4.90 -18.07 -6.91
N ALA A 157 6.05 -18.66 -6.57
CA ALA A 157 6.23 -19.38 -5.29
C ALA A 157 5.88 -18.51 -4.06
N TRP A 158 6.18 -17.21 -4.13
CA TRP A 158 5.84 -16.26 -3.07
C TRP A 158 4.33 -16.11 -2.84
N SER A 159 3.48 -16.38 -3.83
CA SER A 159 2.02 -16.27 -3.67
C SER A 159 1.37 -17.44 -2.95
N THR A 160 2.10 -18.55 -2.77
CA THR A 160 1.65 -19.75 -2.05
C THR A 160 2.50 -20.04 -0.83
N LEU A 161 3.40 -19.11 -0.47
CA LEU A 161 4.28 -19.23 0.68
C LEU A 161 3.44 -19.29 1.96
N ILE A 162 3.67 -20.33 2.77
CA ILE A 162 3.25 -20.39 4.17
C ILE A 162 4.55 -20.38 4.98
N PRO A 163 4.85 -19.31 5.74
CA PRO A 163 6.10 -19.23 6.47
C PRO A 163 6.11 -20.24 7.63
N GLN A 164 7.28 -20.77 7.94
CA GLN A 164 7.52 -21.63 9.11
C GLN A 164 8.68 -21.04 9.90
N PHE A 165 8.47 -20.91 11.21
CA PHE A 165 9.36 -20.21 12.13
C PHE A 165 9.63 -21.11 13.33
N ASP A 166 10.54 -22.07 13.17
CA ASP A 166 10.89 -23.00 14.23
C ASP A 166 12.05 -22.47 15.07
N ASN A 167 11.96 -22.62 16.40
CA ASN A 167 13.04 -22.32 17.36
C ASN A 167 13.60 -20.89 17.27
N ILE A 168 12.73 -19.88 17.17
CA ILE A 168 13.17 -18.48 17.25
C ILE A 168 13.52 -18.15 18.71
N ASP A 169 14.79 -17.82 18.95
CA ASP A 169 15.27 -17.26 20.22
C ASP A 169 14.94 -15.77 20.29
N GLU A 170 13.85 -15.43 20.98
CA GLU A 170 13.37 -14.05 21.14
C GLU A 170 13.04 -13.73 22.60
N ASN A 171 13.36 -12.50 23.02
CA ASN A 171 13.08 -11.98 24.34
C ASN A 171 11.88 -11.05 24.29
N VAL A 172 11.01 -11.13 25.29
CA VAL A 172 9.93 -10.15 25.49
C VAL A 172 10.55 -8.81 25.90
N ILE A 173 10.37 -7.79 25.07
CA ILE A 173 10.88 -6.43 25.33
C ILE A 173 9.78 -5.45 25.73
N LEU A 174 8.53 -5.78 25.40
CA LEU A 174 7.33 -5.09 25.82
C LEU A 174 6.24 -6.13 26.11
N GLN A 175 5.60 -6.00 27.25
CA GLN A 175 4.37 -6.74 27.57
C GLN A 175 3.44 -5.78 28.32
N GLN A 176 2.29 -5.51 27.72
CA GLN A 176 1.28 -4.60 28.25
C GLN A 176 -0.06 -5.31 28.30
N ASP A 177 -0.49 -5.63 29.52
CA ASP A 177 -1.79 -6.21 29.86
C ASP A 177 -2.76 -5.16 30.44
N PHE A 178 -2.31 -3.90 30.51
CA PHE A 178 -3.05 -2.76 31.05
C PHE A 178 -3.66 -3.00 32.44
N SER A 179 -3.01 -3.81 33.28
CA SER A 179 -3.46 -4.09 34.65
C SER A 179 -3.09 -2.98 35.64
N SER A 180 -1.95 -2.31 35.46
CA SER A 180 -1.45 -1.28 36.39
C SER A 180 -0.85 -0.03 35.74
N GLY A 181 -0.74 0.03 34.40
CA GLY A 181 -0.13 1.15 33.70
C GLY A 181 -0.23 1.03 32.17
N SER A 182 0.30 2.02 31.46
CA SER A 182 0.34 2.04 29.99
C SER A 182 1.65 2.66 29.51
N ASP A 183 2.20 2.09 28.44
CA ASP A 183 3.29 2.67 27.66
C ASP A 183 2.79 3.62 26.55
N TRP A 184 1.48 3.87 26.49
CA TRP A 184 0.84 4.88 25.66
C TRP A 184 0.22 5.98 26.52
N THR A 185 -0.07 7.12 25.90
CA THR A 185 -0.60 8.30 26.59
C THR A 185 -1.92 8.00 27.31
N ILE A 186 -2.00 8.40 28.59
CA ILE A 186 -3.23 8.46 29.39
C ILE A 186 -3.54 9.94 29.65
N GLY A 187 -4.77 10.37 29.40
CA GLY A 187 -5.20 11.74 29.63
C GLY A 187 -6.36 12.18 28.75
N SER A 188 -6.82 13.40 28.95
CA SER A 188 -7.97 13.95 28.21
C SER A 188 -7.72 15.40 27.83
N ASN A 189 -8.12 15.76 26.61
CA ASN A 189 -8.12 17.13 26.12
C ASN A 189 -9.29 17.33 25.12
N SER A 190 -9.25 18.40 24.33
CA SER A 190 -10.28 18.70 23.33
C SER A 190 -10.27 17.78 22.11
N LEU A 191 -9.19 17.03 21.87
CA LEU A 191 -9.01 16.18 20.70
C LEU A 191 -9.29 14.70 21.01
N TYR A 192 -8.92 14.24 22.20
CA TYR A 192 -9.04 12.85 22.59
C TYR A 192 -9.23 12.66 24.09
N GLU A 193 -9.49 11.41 24.46
CA GLU A 193 -9.43 10.91 25.83
C GLU A 193 -8.92 9.48 25.85
N SER A 194 -8.04 9.19 26.78
CA SER A 194 -7.48 7.86 26.96
C SER A 194 -7.35 7.48 28.43
N SER A 195 -7.63 6.21 28.70
CA SER A 195 -7.74 5.64 30.03
C SER A 195 -7.41 4.15 29.99
N ILE A 196 -7.27 3.56 31.17
CA ILE A 196 -7.30 2.11 31.34
C ILE A 196 -8.64 1.79 32.00
N GLU A 197 -9.46 0.98 31.35
CA GLU A 197 -10.80 0.62 31.80
C GLU A 197 -11.01 -0.87 31.63
N ASN A 198 -11.44 -1.56 32.70
CA ASN A 198 -11.74 -2.99 32.69
C ASN A 198 -10.59 -3.88 32.15
N GLY A 199 -9.34 -3.51 32.43
CA GLY A 199 -8.16 -4.25 31.97
C GLY A 199 -7.78 -4.01 30.50
N ALA A 200 -8.34 -3.00 29.84
CA ALA A 200 -7.99 -2.62 28.48
C ALA A 200 -7.59 -1.14 28.41
N TYR A 201 -6.64 -0.82 27.53
CA TYR A 201 -6.38 0.56 27.16
C TYR A 201 -7.45 1.04 26.20
N THR A 202 -8.06 2.18 26.54
CA THR A 202 -9.12 2.81 25.74
C THR A 202 -8.62 4.14 25.21
N PHE A 203 -8.84 4.40 23.92
CA PHE A 203 -8.53 5.68 23.30
C PHE A 203 -9.72 6.15 22.44
N THR A 204 -10.32 7.27 22.82
CA THR A 204 -11.48 7.87 22.14
C THR A 204 -11.10 9.16 21.44
N THR A 205 -11.36 9.24 20.15
CA THR A 205 -11.20 10.47 19.36
C THR A 205 -12.46 11.32 19.45
N LYS A 206 -12.30 12.63 19.75
CA LYS A 206 -13.41 13.60 19.90
C LYS A 206 -13.62 14.46 18.65
N THR A 207 -12.93 14.12 17.57
CA THR A 207 -12.94 14.87 16.30
C THR A 207 -13.10 13.92 15.13
N SER A 208 -13.48 14.44 13.97
CA SER A 208 -13.55 13.67 12.72
C SER A 208 -12.19 13.23 12.17
N GLN A 209 -11.07 13.67 12.77
CA GLN A 209 -9.73 13.33 12.33
C GLN A 209 -9.28 12.01 12.97
N ALA A 210 -8.64 11.16 12.18
CA ALA A 210 -7.95 9.97 12.66
C ALA A 210 -6.62 10.35 13.33
N PHE A 211 -6.15 9.50 14.25
CA PHE A 211 -4.92 9.70 15.01
C PHE A 211 -4.02 8.47 14.98
N TYR A 212 -2.72 8.71 15.03
CA TYR A 212 -1.71 7.76 15.47
C TYR A 212 -1.43 7.98 16.95
N VAL A 213 -1.42 6.90 17.72
CA VAL A 213 -1.04 6.90 19.14
C VAL A 213 0.13 5.94 19.28
N LEU A 214 1.33 6.49 19.48
CA LEU A 214 2.58 5.74 19.50
C LEU A 214 3.18 5.76 20.89
N ASN A 215 3.84 4.67 21.26
CA ASN A 215 4.57 4.58 22.51
C ASN A 215 5.90 5.35 22.47
N LYS A 216 6.61 5.33 23.60
CA LYS A 216 7.94 5.94 23.81
C LYS A 216 9.10 5.25 23.08
N GLY A 217 8.81 4.42 22.09
CA GLY A 217 9.84 3.65 21.41
C GLY A 217 10.32 2.45 22.24
N THR A 218 10.20 1.25 21.68
CA THR A 218 10.67 0.01 22.31
C THR A 218 11.30 -0.93 21.29
N LEU A 219 10.86 -0.86 20.04
CA LEU A 219 11.30 -1.67 18.92
C LEU A 219 12.70 -1.25 18.44
N ASN A 220 13.51 -2.20 17.99
CA ASN A 220 14.68 -1.99 17.17
C ASN A 220 14.39 -2.55 15.78
N THR A 221 14.04 -1.70 14.83
CA THR A 221 13.66 -2.14 13.47
C THR A 221 14.80 -2.81 12.69
N SER A 222 16.05 -2.72 13.18
CA SER A 222 17.19 -3.44 12.61
C SER A 222 17.22 -4.92 13.01
N ASN A 223 16.60 -5.28 14.14
CA ASN A 223 16.50 -6.65 14.62
C ASN A 223 15.37 -7.41 13.91
N ASP A 224 15.34 -8.72 14.09
CA ASP A 224 14.14 -9.50 13.81
C ASP A 224 13.23 -9.41 15.03
N PHE A 225 11.93 -9.27 14.77
CA PHE A 225 10.97 -8.96 15.81
C PHE A 225 9.62 -9.62 15.54
N TYR A 226 8.82 -9.70 16.60
CA TYR A 226 7.43 -10.07 16.56
C TYR A 226 6.63 -9.06 17.37
N ILE A 227 5.63 -8.45 16.77
CA ILE A 227 4.68 -7.55 17.42
C ILE A 227 3.33 -8.23 17.36
N GLU A 228 2.62 -8.31 18.48
CA GLU A 228 1.25 -8.80 18.54
C GLU A 228 0.41 -7.90 19.42
N VAL A 229 -0.77 -7.55 18.92
CA VAL A 229 -1.71 -6.69 19.62
C VAL A 229 -3.13 -7.21 19.41
N ARG A 230 -3.99 -7.06 20.42
CA ARG A 230 -5.39 -7.44 20.30
C ARG A 230 -6.30 -6.22 20.40
N LEU A 231 -6.99 -5.94 19.30
CA LEU A 231 -7.64 -4.66 19.05
C LEU A 231 -9.12 -4.84 18.72
N LYS A 232 -9.93 -3.86 19.14
CA LYS A 232 -11.31 -3.65 18.69
C LYS A 232 -11.56 -2.15 18.56
N ALA A 233 -12.29 -1.72 17.55
CA ALA A 233 -12.80 -0.35 17.47
C ALA A 233 -14.32 -0.31 17.44
N SER A 234 -14.90 0.77 17.96
CA SER A 234 -16.29 1.14 17.67
C SER A 234 -16.43 1.61 16.21
N ALA A 235 -17.66 1.71 15.70
CA ALA A 235 -17.89 2.38 14.43
C ALA A 235 -17.43 3.86 14.51
N GLY A 236 -16.80 4.35 13.44
CA GLY A 236 -16.28 5.72 13.29
C GLY A 236 -16.59 6.30 11.90
N LEU A 237 -16.09 7.52 11.61
CA LEU A 237 -16.27 8.16 10.30
C LEU A 237 -15.35 7.63 9.21
N ASP A 238 -14.14 7.23 9.60
CA ASP A 238 -13.28 6.32 8.85
C ASP A 238 -13.45 4.95 9.54
N ASP A 239 -13.53 3.87 8.78
CA ASP A 239 -13.69 2.51 9.27
C ASP A 239 -12.35 1.76 9.29
N SER A 240 -11.21 2.47 9.32
CA SER A 240 -9.89 1.85 9.46
C SER A 240 -9.15 2.13 10.76
N PHE A 241 -8.75 1.04 11.40
CA PHE A 241 -7.97 0.99 12.63
C PHE A 241 -6.97 -0.18 12.57
N GLY A 242 -5.92 -0.13 13.38
CA GLY A 242 -5.01 -1.26 13.51
C GLY A 242 -3.63 -0.88 14.00
N LEU A 243 -2.66 -1.74 13.72
CA LEU A 243 -1.28 -1.66 14.20
C LEU A 243 -0.43 -0.77 13.28
N VAL A 244 0.40 0.08 13.89
CA VAL A 244 1.51 0.77 13.22
C VAL A 244 2.82 0.52 13.93
N CYS A 245 3.93 0.52 13.18
CA CYS A 245 5.27 0.46 13.74
C CYS A 245 6.29 1.22 12.87
N GLY A 246 7.29 1.80 13.51
CA GLY A 246 8.41 2.48 12.86
C GLY A 246 8.74 3.83 13.46
N SER A 247 8.85 4.86 12.62
CA SER A 247 9.21 6.24 13.01
C SER A 247 8.14 7.23 12.60
N PHE A 248 7.78 8.15 13.50
CA PHE A 248 6.93 9.29 13.16
C PHE A 248 7.35 10.53 13.94
N ASN A 249 7.72 11.60 13.23
CA ASN A 249 8.10 12.89 13.80
C ASN A 249 9.13 12.81 14.95
N ASP A 250 10.03 11.82 14.93
CA ASP A 250 11.03 11.61 16.00
C ASP A 250 12.23 12.57 15.94
N GLY A 251 12.24 13.47 14.94
CA GLY A 251 13.26 14.50 14.69
C GLY A 251 14.63 13.98 14.26
N ASN A 252 14.85 12.67 14.26
CA ASN A 252 16.17 12.04 14.09
C ASN A 252 16.21 11.06 12.92
N THR A 253 15.06 10.53 12.49
CA THR A 253 14.91 9.63 11.36
C THR A 253 13.76 10.08 10.46
N PRO A 254 13.77 9.70 9.17
CA PRO A 254 12.63 9.96 8.30
C PRO A 254 11.36 9.29 8.85
N THR A 255 10.22 9.96 8.73
CA THR A 255 8.91 9.32 8.99
C THR A 255 8.81 8.06 8.14
N SER A 256 8.54 6.94 8.81
CA SER A 256 8.39 5.62 8.20
C SER A 256 7.49 4.76 9.09
N LEU A 257 6.17 4.99 9.00
CA LEU A 257 5.20 4.16 9.71
C LEU A 257 4.68 3.08 8.77
N HIS A 258 5.09 1.84 9.04
CA HIS A 258 4.49 0.67 8.44
C HIS A 258 3.18 0.38 9.14
N TYR A 259 2.15 0.14 8.35
CA TYR A 259 0.82 -0.08 8.87
C TYR A 259 0.20 -1.39 8.45
N PHE A 260 -0.65 -1.87 9.34
CA PHE A 260 -1.47 -3.04 9.17
C PHE A 260 -2.85 -2.82 9.80
N TYR A 261 -3.82 -2.48 8.96
CA TYR A 261 -5.14 -2.04 9.40
C TYR A 261 -6.22 -2.98 8.92
N GLN A 262 -7.26 -3.11 9.74
CA GLN A 262 -8.58 -3.45 9.25
C GLN A 262 -9.21 -2.20 8.62
N LYS A 263 -9.90 -2.35 7.50
CA LYS A 263 -10.75 -1.35 6.83
C LYS A 263 -12.14 -1.96 6.65
N GLY A 264 -13.16 -1.33 7.21
CA GLY A 264 -14.51 -1.87 7.19
C GLY A 264 -14.56 -3.24 7.86
N ASN A 265 -15.37 -4.15 7.30
CA ASN A 265 -15.61 -5.45 7.93
C ASN A 265 -14.56 -6.51 7.52
N ASN A 266 -14.13 -6.51 6.25
CA ASN A 266 -13.41 -7.64 5.66
C ASN A 266 -12.13 -7.24 4.91
N HIS A 267 -11.70 -5.99 4.98
CA HIS A 267 -10.52 -5.53 4.25
C HIS A 267 -9.34 -5.33 5.19
N MET A 268 -8.16 -5.70 4.72
CA MET A 268 -6.89 -5.50 5.40
C MET A 268 -5.98 -4.65 4.54
N TYR A 269 -5.62 -3.47 5.04
CA TYR A 269 -4.69 -2.56 4.39
C TYR A 269 -3.29 -2.75 4.96
N ILE A 270 -2.33 -3.02 4.08
CA ILE A 270 -0.91 -3.11 4.43
C ILE A 270 -0.13 -2.11 3.58
N GLY A 271 0.69 -1.28 4.24
CA GLY A 271 1.42 -0.22 3.55
C GLY A 271 2.40 0.53 4.44
N GLU A 272 2.83 1.70 3.96
CA GLU A 272 3.69 2.63 4.67
C GLU A 272 3.19 4.08 4.46
N SER A 273 3.25 4.91 5.50
CA SER A 273 2.58 6.22 5.55
C SER A 273 3.05 7.25 4.52
N GLU A 274 4.31 7.18 4.08
CA GLU A 274 4.90 8.10 3.10
C GLU A 274 4.75 7.65 1.65
N CYS A 275 4.28 6.41 1.45
CA CYS A 275 3.88 5.87 0.16
C CYS A 275 2.48 6.34 -0.23
N LEU A 276 2.21 6.46 -1.54
CA LEU A 276 0.86 6.66 -2.03
C LEU A 276 0.08 5.36 -1.84
N GLY A 277 -0.88 5.37 -0.92
CA GLY A 277 -1.78 4.25 -0.68
C GLY A 277 -1.23 3.03 0.03
N PRO A 278 -2.10 2.03 0.30
CA PRO A 278 -1.66 0.73 0.72
C PRO A 278 -1.01 -0.01 -0.45
N PHE A 279 0.00 -0.82 -0.14
CA PHE A 279 0.58 -1.74 -1.11
C PHE A 279 -0.42 -2.79 -1.54
N ILE A 280 -1.31 -3.16 -0.62
CA ILE A 280 -2.36 -4.14 -0.87
C ILE A 280 -3.59 -3.83 -0.02
N ASP A 281 -4.74 -3.98 -0.65
CA ASP A 281 -6.04 -4.15 0.00
C ASP A 281 -6.38 -5.64 -0.08
N LEU A 282 -6.44 -6.36 1.03
CA LEU A 282 -6.76 -7.79 1.06
C LEU A 282 -8.15 -8.01 1.60
N TYR A 283 -8.98 -8.73 0.84
CA TYR A 283 -10.25 -9.22 1.35
C TYR A 283 -10.03 -10.52 2.14
N THR A 284 -10.59 -10.60 3.35
CA THR A 284 -10.51 -11.80 4.19
C THR A 284 -11.74 -11.93 5.09
N GLU A 285 -12.22 -13.17 5.25
CA GLU A 285 -13.37 -13.52 6.11
C GLU A 285 -12.97 -13.94 7.53
N ILE A 286 -11.66 -13.97 7.83
CA ILE A 286 -11.15 -14.37 9.14
C ILE A 286 -11.31 -13.28 10.21
N LEU A 287 -11.66 -12.07 9.78
CA LEU A 287 -11.93 -10.95 10.67
C LEU A 287 -13.26 -11.16 11.37
N HIS A 288 -13.33 -10.75 12.63
CA HIS A 288 -14.56 -10.69 13.41
C HIS A 288 -14.96 -9.21 13.57
N PRO A 289 -15.81 -8.65 12.69
CA PRO A 289 -16.14 -7.23 12.73
C PRO A 289 -16.84 -6.85 14.04
N ASN A 290 -16.49 -5.69 14.59
CA ASN A 290 -16.99 -5.20 15.89
C ASN A 290 -16.59 -6.05 17.10
N GLU A 291 -15.73 -7.05 16.93
CA GLU A 291 -15.14 -7.85 18.00
C GLU A 291 -13.62 -7.64 18.08
N PHE A 292 -12.99 -8.23 19.09
CA PHE A 292 -11.54 -8.22 19.19
C PHE A 292 -10.92 -9.13 18.15
N ASN A 293 -9.95 -8.60 17.41
CA ASN A 293 -9.08 -9.35 16.52
C ASN A 293 -7.62 -9.19 16.99
N THR A 294 -6.84 -10.24 16.85
CA THR A 294 -5.39 -10.19 17.08
C THR A 294 -4.70 -9.83 15.76
N PHE A 295 -3.83 -8.83 15.80
CA PHE A 295 -2.99 -8.39 14.69
C PHE A 295 -1.54 -8.68 15.07
N ALA A 296 -0.82 -9.37 14.19
CA ALA A 296 0.61 -9.58 14.41
C ALA A 296 1.45 -9.29 13.16
N ILE A 297 2.65 -8.78 13.41
CA ILE A 297 3.70 -8.54 12.41
C ILE A 297 4.96 -9.26 12.89
N ARG A 298 5.45 -10.21 12.09
CA ARG A 298 6.79 -10.77 12.25
C ARG A 298 7.73 -10.13 11.23
N LYS A 299 8.84 -9.57 11.67
CA LYS A 299 9.99 -9.31 10.81
C LYS A 299 10.98 -10.46 10.95
N TYR A 300 11.39 -11.02 9.81
CA TYR A 300 12.48 -11.99 9.75
C TYR A 300 13.35 -11.70 8.53
N ASN A 301 14.62 -11.38 8.78
CA ASN A 301 15.51 -10.77 7.80
C ASN A 301 14.88 -9.50 7.17
N ASN A 302 14.80 -9.44 5.85
CA ASN A 302 14.21 -8.33 5.09
C ASN A 302 12.75 -8.61 4.70
N MET A 303 12.02 -9.40 5.48
CA MET A 303 10.62 -9.74 5.20
C MET A 303 9.73 -9.42 6.40
N LEU A 304 8.56 -8.87 6.13
CA LEU A 304 7.43 -8.72 7.05
C LEU A 304 6.38 -9.77 6.74
N TYR A 305 5.86 -10.43 7.77
CA TYR A 305 4.79 -11.42 7.69
C TYR A 305 3.64 -10.97 8.59
N TYR A 306 2.43 -11.01 8.06
CA TYR A 306 1.24 -10.46 8.69
C TYR A 306 0.27 -11.57 9.07
N TYR A 307 -0.27 -11.48 10.28
CA TYR A 307 -1.19 -12.46 10.82
C TYR A 307 -2.42 -11.78 11.42
N ILE A 308 -3.58 -12.40 11.22
CA ILE A 308 -4.81 -12.04 11.92
C ILE A 308 -5.34 -13.29 12.60
N ASN A 309 -5.69 -13.18 13.88
CA ASN A 309 -6.26 -14.29 14.66
C ASN A 309 -5.42 -15.58 14.49
N ASP A 310 -4.10 -15.45 14.68
CA ASP A 310 -3.08 -16.51 14.53
C ASP A 310 -2.95 -17.12 13.13
N THR A 311 -3.65 -16.57 12.14
CA THR A 311 -3.64 -17.04 10.75
C THR A 311 -2.74 -16.14 9.91
N PHE A 312 -1.74 -16.73 9.25
CA PHE A 312 -0.92 -16.03 8.26
C PHE A 312 -1.78 -15.57 7.08
N ILE A 313 -1.66 -14.29 6.69
CA ILE A 313 -2.43 -13.75 5.57
C ILE A 313 -1.59 -13.17 4.43
N TYR A 314 -0.40 -12.65 4.71
CA TYR A 314 0.38 -11.94 3.70
C TYR A 314 1.83 -11.73 4.13
N HIS A 315 2.70 -11.42 3.16
CA HIS A 315 4.08 -11.04 3.42
C HIS A 315 4.59 -9.97 2.46
N ASN A 316 5.55 -9.17 2.91
CA ASN A 316 6.18 -8.10 2.15
C ASN A 316 7.69 -8.12 2.35
N ASP A 317 8.46 -7.88 1.30
CA ASP A 317 9.88 -7.55 1.45
C ASP A 317 10.04 -6.11 1.92
N LEU A 318 11.13 -5.87 2.64
CA LEU A 318 11.70 -4.57 2.96
C LEU A 318 12.81 -4.30 1.96
N ASP A 319 12.55 -3.39 1.02
CA ASP A 319 13.52 -2.92 0.04
C ASP A 319 14.06 -1.53 0.42
N GLU A 320 14.88 -0.95 -0.45
CA GLU A 320 15.48 0.38 -0.23
C GLU A 320 14.43 1.51 -0.18
N ILE A 321 13.25 1.31 -0.79
CA ILE A 321 12.18 2.31 -0.85
C ILE A 321 11.38 2.29 0.46
N ILE A 322 11.09 1.10 0.98
CA ILE A 322 10.24 0.92 2.16
C ILE A 322 11.02 0.34 3.36
N THR A 323 12.27 0.75 3.51
CA THR A 323 13.09 0.39 4.67
C THR A 323 12.44 0.87 5.98
N MET A 324 12.51 0.04 7.02
CA MET A 324 11.96 0.36 8.35
C MET A 324 12.93 1.22 9.16
N TYR A 325 12.43 2.32 9.72
CA TYR A 325 13.16 3.19 10.64
C TYR A 325 12.40 3.33 11.95
N GLY A 326 13.07 3.82 13.00
CA GLY A 326 12.46 4.18 14.27
C GLY A 326 12.39 3.04 15.27
N SER A 327 11.63 3.27 16.34
CA SER A 327 11.47 2.34 17.46
C SER A 327 10.04 2.26 17.99
N GLN A 328 9.13 3.02 17.41
CA GLN A 328 7.79 3.18 17.96
C GLN A 328 6.87 2.07 17.47
N ILE A 329 5.96 1.67 18.35
CA ILE A 329 4.78 0.89 17.99
C ILE A 329 3.53 1.62 18.48
N GLY A 330 2.40 1.36 17.84
CA GLY A 330 1.17 1.97 18.27
C GLY A 330 0.01 1.65 17.37
N PHE A 331 -0.96 2.55 17.37
CA PHE A 331 -2.25 2.28 16.77
C PHE A 331 -2.73 3.43 15.90
N LYS A 332 -3.45 3.10 14.83
CA LYS A 332 -4.33 4.04 14.14
C LYS A 332 -5.74 3.93 14.71
N ILE A 333 -6.32 5.08 15.04
CA ILE A 333 -7.70 5.19 15.52
C ILE A 333 -8.48 6.12 14.58
N PRO A 334 -9.65 5.71 14.07
CA PRO A 334 -10.48 6.58 13.27
C PRO A 334 -11.03 7.77 14.05
N GLY A 335 -11.45 8.81 13.33
CA GLY A 335 -12.15 9.95 13.93
C GLY A 335 -13.56 9.58 14.41
N ASN A 336 -13.99 10.20 15.50
CA ASN A 336 -15.23 9.91 16.24
C ASN A 336 -15.39 8.41 16.55
N SER A 337 -14.32 7.80 17.05
CA SER A 337 -14.25 6.37 17.34
C SER A 337 -13.52 6.12 18.66
N THR A 338 -13.80 4.98 19.26
CA THR A 338 -13.04 4.45 20.40
C THR A 338 -12.29 3.19 19.95
N LEU A 339 -10.99 3.15 20.22
CA LEU A 339 -10.17 1.95 20.13
C LEU A 339 -10.03 1.34 21.53
N TYR A 340 -10.14 0.02 21.59
CA TYR A 340 -9.86 -0.82 22.74
C TYR A 340 -8.66 -1.70 22.41
N VAL A 341 -7.65 -1.68 23.28
CA VAL A 341 -6.46 -2.53 23.20
C VAL A 341 -6.47 -3.43 24.41
N ASP A 342 -6.65 -4.74 24.18
CA ASP A 342 -6.69 -5.76 25.23
C ASP A 342 -5.27 -6.03 25.74
N TYR A 343 -4.33 -6.26 24.83
CA TYR A 343 -2.91 -6.35 25.15
C TYR A 343 -2.02 -5.92 23.98
N ALA A 344 -0.75 -5.67 24.30
CA ALA A 344 0.32 -5.50 23.34
C ALA A 344 1.59 -6.21 23.80
N GLU A 345 2.21 -6.99 22.93
CA GLU A 345 3.46 -7.70 23.16
C GLU A 345 4.45 -7.42 22.02
N VAL A 346 5.72 -7.23 22.39
CA VAL A 346 6.82 -7.18 21.43
C VAL A 346 7.93 -8.11 21.89
N ARG A 347 8.37 -8.96 20.96
CA ARG A 347 9.53 -9.85 21.12
C ARG A 347 10.60 -9.50 20.10
N GLU A 348 11.86 -9.63 20.48
CA GLU A 348 13.02 -9.39 19.62
C GLU A 348 14.10 -10.44 19.79
N ASN A 349 14.84 -10.74 18.73
CA ASN A 349 16.02 -11.59 18.82
C ASN A 349 17.16 -10.92 19.63
N SER A 350 17.97 -11.76 20.27
CA SER A 350 19.03 -11.40 21.23
C SER A 350 20.24 -10.64 20.62
N THR A 351 20.09 -9.89 19.54
CA THR A 351 21.21 -9.21 18.87
C THR A 351 21.41 -7.78 19.37
N GLY A 352 22.60 -7.54 19.93
CA GLY A 352 22.96 -6.31 20.61
C GLY A 352 23.06 -5.10 19.69
N LEU A 353 22.08 -4.21 19.78
CA LEU A 353 22.22 -2.77 19.58
C LEU A 353 21.35 -2.04 20.63
N LYS A 354 21.84 -0.90 21.13
CA LYS A 354 21.23 -0.13 22.23
C LYS A 354 19.78 0.27 21.89
N LYS A 355 18.84 0.07 22.85
CA LYS A 355 17.48 0.63 22.80
C LYS A 355 17.55 2.11 22.40
N ARG A 356 16.96 2.46 21.26
CA ARG A 356 16.67 3.87 20.95
C ARG A 356 15.37 4.22 21.64
N ASN A 357 15.48 4.71 22.87
CA ASN A 357 14.34 5.33 23.53
C ASN A 357 14.03 6.62 22.77
N THR A 358 12.89 6.70 22.09
CA THR A 358 12.32 8.02 21.84
C THR A 358 11.87 8.53 23.22
N THR A 359 12.16 9.79 23.54
CA THR A 359 11.95 10.27 24.92
C THR A 359 10.49 10.62 25.21
N GLU A 360 9.60 10.58 24.22
CA GLU A 360 8.23 11.09 24.34
C GLU A 360 7.19 10.16 23.71
N LEU A 361 6.05 10.05 24.40
CA LEU A 361 4.81 9.48 23.84
C LEU A 361 4.27 10.46 22.79
N SER A 362 3.74 9.96 21.67
CA SER A 362 3.23 10.83 20.62
C SER A 362 1.81 10.48 20.22
N VAL A 363 0.96 11.50 20.19
CA VAL A 363 -0.41 11.44 19.68
C VAL A 363 -0.52 12.44 18.54
N GLU A 364 -0.62 11.94 17.32
CA GLU A 364 -0.46 12.73 16.12
C GLU A 364 -1.62 12.51 15.16
N LYS A 365 -1.94 13.51 14.35
CA LYS A 365 -2.96 13.35 13.32
C LYS A 365 -2.47 12.34 12.28
N ALA A 366 -3.32 11.39 11.92
CA ALA A 366 -2.98 10.43 10.88
C ALA A 366 -2.97 11.13 9.51
N THR A 367 -1.81 11.14 8.86
CA THR A 367 -1.60 11.72 7.52
C THR A 367 -1.20 10.62 6.55
N GLU A 368 -2.18 9.87 6.06
CA GLU A 368 -1.97 8.88 5.00
C GLU A 368 -2.17 9.55 3.64
N LYS A 369 -1.26 9.28 2.70
CA LYS A 369 -1.41 9.72 1.33
C LYS A 369 -2.45 8.84 0.66
N LYS A 370 -3.69 9.35 0.59
CA LYS A 370 -4.86 8.61 0.09
C LYS A 370 -4.68 8.18 -1.36
N VAL A 371 -5.15 6.98 -1.67
CA VAL A 371 -5.31 6.51 -3.04
C VAL A 371 -6.53 7.17 -3.67
N ILE A 372 -6.36 7.62 -4.91
CA ILE A 372 -7.48 7.82 -5.83
C ILE A 372 -7.78 6.43 -6.41
N HIS A 373 -8.97 5.90 -6.13
CA HIS A 373 -9.39 4.57 -6.60
C HIS A 373 -9.36 4.53 -8.13
N TRP A 374 -9.14 3.36 -8.74
CA TRP A 374 -9.20 3.19 -10.19
C TRP A 374 -10.57 2.64 -10.55
N ASN A 375 -11.56 3.51 -10.66
CA ASN A 375 -12.86 3.13 -11.18
C ASN A 375 -12.89 3.47 -12.66
N LYS A 376 -13.12 2.45 -13.49
CA LYS A 376 -13.78 2.62 -14.77
C LYS A 376 -15.11 1.89 -14.76
#